data_AF-A0A388SGZ1-F1
#
_entry.id   AF-A0A388SGZ1-F1
#
_cell.length_a   1.000
_cell.length_b   1.000
_cell.length_c   1.000
_cell.angle_alpha   90.00
_cell.angle_beta   90.00
_cell.angle_gamma   90.00
#
_symmetry.space_group_name_H-M   'P 1'
#
loop_
_entity.id
_entity.type
_entity.pdbx_description
1 polymer ?
#
loop_
_entity_poly.entity_id
_entity_poly.type
_entity_poly.pdbx_seq_one_letter_code
_entity_poly.pdbx_strand_id
1 'polypeptide(L)'
;MDLNQCARPVTAYKRSFDTFGAVPDVVAEEVPVALVYNGISHVVMMALPSDLEEFAVGFSLSEGIIQNRSEIYGMDVVPACRGVRVELEVSSESFMKLKERRRSLAGRTGCGVCGLEQINDVIRPVKPLPRTATFDLQHLDRALAAMKACQLVGDVTGCTHAACLLDDHGGTIGCMEDVGRHVALDSSLEPAACALPRLLSGTAAWC
;
A
#
# COMPACT_ATOMS: atom_id res chain seq x y z
N MET A 1 10.24 3.31 -9.62
CA MET A 1 10.01 4.62 -8.98
C MET A 1 10.87 5.72 -9.59
N ASP A 2 10.27 6.84 -10.00
CA ASP A 2 10.97 8.09 -10.43
C ASP A 2 10.87 9.14 -9.30
N LEU A 3 12.01 9.52 -8.71
CA LEU A 3 12.05 10.45 -7.60
C LEU A 3 11.48 11.84 -7.95
N ASN A 4 11.60 12.27 -9.21
CA ASN A 4 11.09 13.58 -9.64
C ASN A 4 9.56 13.64 -9.67
N GLN A 5 8.90 12.48 -9.72
CA GLN A 5 7.44 12.37 -9.66
C GLN A 5 6.95 12.27 -8.21
N CYS A 6 7.76 11.69 -7.32
CA CYS A 6 7.38 11.37 -5.94
C CYS A 6 7.89 12.38 -4.90
N ALA A 7 8.75 13.32 -5.28
CA ALA A 7 9.29 14.34 -4.39
C ALA A 7 9.38 15.69 -5.10
N ARG A 8 9.08 16.77 -4.38
CA ARG A 8 9.05 18.14 -4.92
C ARG A 8 9.87 19.12 -4.08
N PRO A 9 10.70 19.96 -4.70
CA PRO A 9 11.42 21.01 -3.98
C PRO A 9 10.47 22.10 -3.49
N VAL A 10 10.72 22.59 -2.28
CA VAL A 10 9.98 23.67 -1.63
C VAL A 10 10.94 24.65 -0.97
N THR A 11 10.42 25.83 -0.63
CA THR A 11 11.08 26.76 0.29
C THR A 11 10.45 26.60 1.67
N ALA A 12 11.22 26.12 2.63
CA ALA A 12 10.81 26.00 4.03
C ALA A 12 11.38 27.16 4.85
N TYR A 13 10.72 27.49 5.97
CA TYR A 13 11.26 28.44 6.94
C TYR A 13 11.70 27.69 8.19
N LYS A 14 13.01 27.64 8.44
CA LYS A 14 13.57 26.97 9.63
C LYS A 14 13.88 28.00 10.71
N ARG A 15 13.52 27.66 11.95
CA ARG A 15 13.86 28.42 13.15
C ARG A 15 14.93 27.67 13.92
N SER A 16 16.11 28.27 14.04
CA SER A 16 17.11 27.89 15.03
C SER A 16 17.02 28.86 16.23
N PHE A 17 17.72 28.56 17.32
CA PHE A 17 17.65 29.33 18.58
C PHE A 17 17.75 30.86 18.35
N ASP A 18 18.60 31.31 17.42
CA ASP A 18 18.84 32.74 17.14
C ASP A 18 18.56 33.18 15.70
N THR A 19 18.13 32.28 14.80
CA THR A 19 17.95 32.61 13.37
C THR A 19 16.64 32.08 12.80
N PHE A 20 16.04 32.88 11.91
CA PHE A 20 14.86 32.53 11.13
C PHE A 20 15.15 32.86 9.66
N GLY A 21 14.97 31.90 8.76
CA GLY A 21 15.29 32.11 7.36
C GLY A 21 14.66 31.08 6.44
N ALA A 22 14.48 31.49 5.19
CA ALA A 22 14.07 30.61 4.10
C ALA A 22 15.24 29.70 3.70
N VAL A 23 15.00 28.40 3.61
CA VAL A 23 15.95 27.37 3.19
C VAL A 23 15.29 26.43 2.17
N PRO A 24 16.05 25.86 1.22
CA PRO A 24 15.53 24.82 0.36
C PRO A 24 15.23 23.57 1.18
N ASP A 25 14.13 22.89 0.83
CA ASP A 25 13.77 21.58 1.37
C ASP A 25 13.06 20.74 0.29
N VAL A 26 12.84 19.46 0.57
CA VAL A 26 12.12 18.54 -0.33
C VAL A 26 11.00 17.89 0.44
N VAL A 27 9.80 17.83 -0.17
CA VAL A 27 8.62 17.16 0.41
C VAL A 27 8.18 16.02 -0.49
N ALA A 28 7.63 14.96 0.12
CA ALA A 28 7.02 13.87 -0.62
C ALA A 28 5.74 14.37 -1.31
N GLU A 29 5.48 13.87 -2.52
CA GLU A 29 4.22 14.08 -3.21
C GLU A 29 3.17 13.10 -2.68
N GLU A 30 1.96 13.57 -2.43
CA GLU A 30 0.87 12.75 -1.94
C GLU A 30 -0.37 13.05 -2.79
N VAL A 31 -0.80 12.07 -3.59
CA VAL A 31 -1.91 12.23 -4.54
C VAL A 31 -3.09 11.32 -4.17
N PRO A 32 -4.34 11.75 -4.39
CA PRO A 32 -5.47 10.87 -4.22
C PRO A 32 -5.53 9.87 -5.39
N VAL A 33 -5.56 8.59 -5.04
CA VAL A 33 -5.65 7.45 -5.94
C VAL A 33 -6.99 6.76 -5.74
N ALA A 34 -7.81 6.73 -6.79
CA ALA A 34 -9.10 6.06 -6.79
C ALA A 34 -8.98 4.65 -7.39
N LEU A 35 -9.37 3.63 -6.64
CA LEU A 35 -9.48 2.26 -7.16
C LEU A 35 -10.88 2.03 -7.72
N VAL A 36 -10.96 1.73 -9.02
CA VAL A 36 -12.22 1.62 -9.78
C VAL A 36 -12.35 0.20 -10.32
N TYR A 37 -13.27 -0.59 -9.75
CA TYR A 37 -13.49 -1.98 -10.17
C TYR A 37 -14.69 -2.07 -11.11
N ASN A 38 -14.51 -2.58 -12.33
CA ASN A 38 -15.54 -2.72 -13.37
C ASN A 38 -16.41 -1.46 -13.50
N GLY A 39 -15.76 -0.29 -13.54
CA GLY A 39 -16.41 1.02 -13.65
C GLY A 39 -16.97 1.61 -12.35
N ILE A 40 -16.82 0.96 -11.20
CA ILE A 40 -17.31 1.43 -9.90
C ILE A 40 -16.14 1.86 -9.01
N SER A 41 -16.10 3.15 -8.66
CA SER A 41 -15.17 3.68 -7.65
C SER A 41 -15.44 3.03 -6.29
N HIS A 42 -14.42 2.40 -5.72
CA HIS A 42 -14.53 1.68 -4.45
C HIS A 42 -13.95 2.50 -3.28
N VAL A 43 -12.72 2.98 -3.41
CA VAL A 43 -12.01 3.76 -2.40
C VAL A 43 -11.18 4.86 -3.06
N VAL A 44 -10.89 5.90 -2.30
CA VAL A 44 -9.85 6.89 -2.61
C VAL A 44 -8.86 6.87 -1.46
N MET A 45 -7.59 6.61 -1.76
CA MET A 45 -6.49 6.60 -0.81
C MET A 45 -5.48 7.68 -1.19
N MET A 46 -4.82 8.28 -0.20
CA MET A 46 -3.68 9.15 -0.46
C MET A 46 -2.43 8.29 -0.56
N ALA A 47 -1.62 8.45 -1.61
CA ALA A 47 -0.47 7.61 -1.91
C ALA A 47 0.61 8.41 -2.66
N LEU A 48 1.83 7.86 -2.71
CA LEU A 48 2.84 8.27 -3.68
C LEU A 48 2.31 8.00 -5.10
N PRO A 49 2.61 8.87 -6.08
CA PRO A 49 2.23 8.66 -7.48
C PRO A 49 3.14 7.62 -8.18
N SER A 50 3.49 6.53 -7.50
CA SER A 50 4.33 5.42 -7.99
C SER A 50 3.76 4.09 -7.55
N ASP A 51 4.12 3.02 -8.27
CA ASP A 51 3.83 1.62 -7.90
C ASP A 51 2.33 1.39 -7.63
N LEU A 52 1.49 2.10 -8.38
CA LEU A 52 0.02 2.15 -8.19
C LEU A 52 -0.66 0.85 -8.63
N GLU A 53 -0.05 0.09 -9.53
CA GLU A 53 -0.56 -1.21 -9.95
C GLU A 53 -0.38 -2.23 -8.81
N GLU A 54 0.80 -2.22 -8.19
CA GLU A 54 1.15 -3.04 -7.04
C GLU A 54 0.25 -2.69 -5.85
N PHE A 55 0.04 -1.40 -5.58
CA PHE A 55 -0.95 -0.95 -4.60
C PHE A 55 -2.34 -1.52 -4.90
N ALA A 56 -2.82 -1.41 -6.14
CA ALA A 56 -4.17 -1.84 -6.50
C ALA A 56 -4.38 -3.36 -6.38
N VAL A 57 -3.40 -4.17 -6.77
CA VAL A 57 -3.43 -5.63 -6.53
C VAL A 57 -3.39 -5.93 -5.03
N GLY A 58 -2.45 -5.31 -4.34
CA GLY A 58 -2.22 -5.49 -2.91
C GLY A 58 -3.46 -5.22 -2.06
N PHE A 59 -4.08 -4.06 -2.29
CA PHE A 59 -5.33 -3.67 -1.67
C PHE A 59 -6.45 -4.67 -1.99
N SER A 60 -6.51 -5.14 -3.25
CA SER A 60 -7.52 -6.13 -3.66
C SER A 60 -7.40 -7.45 -2.90
N LEU A 61 -6.16 -7.87 -2.58
CA LEU A 61 -5.88 -9.08 -1.81
C LEU A 61 -6.13 -8.87 -0.31
N SER A 62 -5.63 -7.78 0.28
CA SER A 62 -5.75 -7.49 1.71
C SER A 62 -7.21 -7.27 2.12
N GLU A 63 -8.00 -6.63 1.26
CA GLU A 63 -9.44 -6.49 1.43
C GLU A 63 -10.22 -7.76 1.07
N GLY A 64 -9.58 -8.76 0.48
CA GLY A 64 -10.22 -10.00 0.02
C GLY A 64 -11.29 -9.74 -1.02
N ILE A 65 -11.08 -8.74 -1.88
CA ILE A 65 -11.86 -8.48 -3.10
C ILE A 65 -11.56 -9.61 -4.11
N ILE A 66 -10.28 -9.94 -4.26
CA ILE A 66 -9.78 -11.09 -5.01
C ILE A 66 -9.10 -12.08 -4.06
N GLN A 67 -9.01 -13.35 -4.45
CA GLN A 67 -8.18 -14.34 -3.77
C GLN A 67 -6.83 -14.53 -4.47
N ASN A 68 -6.80 -14.36 -5.79
CA ASN A 68 -5.60 -14.52 -6.61
C ASN A 68 -5.48 -13.38 -7.62
N ARG A 69 -4.24 -13.04 -7.99
CA ARG A 69 -3.93 -12.03 -9.03
C ARG A 69 -4.61 -12.31 -10.37
N SER A 70 -4.85 -13.59 -10.70
CA SER A 70 -5.52 -14.03 -11.92
C SER A 70 -6.99 -13.62 -12.02
N GLU A 71 -7.60 -13.16 -10.93
CA GLU A 71 -8.96 -12.62 -10.94
C GLU A 71 -9.03 -11.18 -11.46
N ILE A 72 -7.89 -10.50 -11.67
CA ILE A 72 -7.78 -9.21 -12.36
C ILE A 72 -7.40 -9.48 -13.82
N TYR A 73 -8.30 -9.17 -14.74
CA TYR A 73 -8.15 -9.37 -16.20
C TYR A 73 -7.50 -8.17 -16.91
N GLY A 74 -7.65 -6.98 -16.35
CA GLY A 74 -7.13 -5.74 -16.91
C GLY A 74 -6.86 -4.72 -15.82
N MET A 75 -5.86 -3.88 -16.04
CA MET A 75 -5.53 -2.77 -15.14
C MET A 75 -4.98 -1.60 -15.95
N ASP A 76 -5.51 -0.41 -15.71
CA ASP A 76 -5.05 0.81 -16.37
C ASP A 76 -4.91 1.95 -15.34
N VAL A 77 -3.73 2.58 -15.32
CA VAL A 77 -3.47 3.78 -14.50
C VAL A 77 -3.75 5.02 -15.34
N VAL A 78 -4.82 5.73 -15.00
CA VAL A 78 -5.32 6.87 -15.77
C VAL A 78 -5.29 8.18 -14.95
N PRO A 79 -4.76 9.28 -15.51
CA PRO A 79 -4.81 10.59 -14.88
C PRO A 79 -6.25 11.05 -14.64
N ALA A 80 -6.48 11.73 -13.51
CA ALA A 80 -7.74 12.37 -13.16
C ALA A 80 -7.53 13.84 -12.76
N CYS A 81 -8.59 14.65 -12.75
CA CYS A 81 -8.50 16.10 -12.54
C CYS A 81 -7.76 16.53 -11.25
N ARG A 82 -7.70 15.67 -10.23
CA ARG A 82 -7.06 15.97 -8.94
C ARG A 82 -6.22 14.81 -8.40
N GLY A 83 -5.80 13.87 -9.24
CA GLY A 83 -5.07 12.69 -8.80
C GLY A 83 -5.04 11.61 -9.88
N VAL A 84 -5.10 10.36 -9.46
CA VAL A 84 -4.99 9.19 -10.35
C VAL A 84 -6.15 8.24 -10.12
N ARG A 85 -6.56 7.53 -11.16
CA ARG A 85 -7.48 6.40 -11.08
C ARG A 85 -6.73 5.16 -11.52
N VAL A 86 -6.90 4.07 -10.78
CA VAL A 86 -6.53 2.74 -11.24
C VAL A 86 -7.82 2.02 -11.59
N GLU A 87 -8.02 1.74 -12.88
CA GLU A 87 -9.16 1.00 -13.39
C GLU A 87 -8.82 -0.47 -13.41
N LEU A 88 -9.59 -1.29 -12.70
CA LEU A 88 -9.41 -2.73 -12.62
C LEU A 88 -10.60 -3.44 -13.27
N GLU A 89 -10.30 -4.34 -14.20
CA GLU A 89 -11.26 -5.34 -14.67
C GLU A 89 -11.09 -6.61 -13.85
N VAL A 90 -12.11 -6.98 -13.07
CA VAL A 90 -12.09 -8.16 -12.19
C VAL A 90 -13.19 -9.15 -12.53
N SER A 91 -12.99 -10.39 -12.10
CA SER A 91 -13.99 -11.46 -12.24
C SER A 91 -15.38 -11.05 -11.73
N SER A 92 -16.42 -11.59 -12.36
CA SER A 92 -17.80 -11.32 -11.95
C SER A 92 -18.08 -11.75 -10.51
N GLU A 93 -17.44 -12.82 -10.04
CA GLU A 93 -17.55 -13.29 -8.65
C GLU A 93 -16.96 -12.28 -7.66
N SER A 94 -15.72 -11.83 -7.90
CA SER A 94 -15.02 -10.82 -7.09
C SER A 94 -15.82 -9.52 -7.05
N PHE A 95 -16.38 -9.11 -8.20
CA PHE A 95 -17.20 -7.91 -8.30
C PHE A 95 -18.53 -8.00 -7.54
N MET A 96 -19.17 -9.18 -7.54
CA MET A 96 -20.39 -9.40 -6.76
C MET A 96 -20.13 -9.35 -5.26
N LYS A 97 -19.03 -9.97 -4.79
CA LYS A 97 -18.59 -9.88 -3.38
C LYS A 97 -18.36 -8.42 -2.96
N LEU A 98 -17.72 -7.62 -3.81
CA LEU A 98 -17.51 -6.19 -3.57
C LEU A 98 -18.84 -5.43 -3.43
N LYS A 99 -19.81 -5.71 -4.32
CA LYS A 99 -21.15 -5.06 -4.26
C LYS A 99 -21.95 -5.46 -3.03
N GLU A 100 -21.93 -6.73 -2.64
CA GLU A 100 -22.61 -7.21 -1.44
C GLU A 100 -22.10 -6.49 -0.20
N ARG A 101 -20.78 -6.33 -0.09
CA ARG A 101 -20.15 -5.55 1.00
C ARG A 101 -20.46 -4.07 0.92
N ARG A 102 -20.59 -3.48 -0.26
CA ARG A 102 -20.99 -2.06 -0.40
C ARG A 102 -22.44 -1.82 0.02
N ARG A 103 -23.34 -2.78 -0.21
CA ARG A 103 -24.74 -2.70 0.20
C ARG A 103 -24.91 -2.70 1.72
N SER A 104 -23.95 -3.27 2.47
CA SER A 104 -23.86 -3.13 3.92
C SER A 104 -23.11 -1.86 4.40
N LEU A 105 -22.62 -1.00 3.49
CA LEU A 105 -21.75 0.15 3.78
C LEU A 105 -22.31 1.51 3.29
N ALA A 106 -23.59 1.59 2.94
CA ALA A 106 -24.19 2.82 2.39
C ALA A 106 -24.37 3.91 3.47
N GLY A 107 -23.29 4.64 3.78
CA GLY A 107 -23.34 5.89 4.54
C GLY A 107 -22.06 6.23 5.30
N ARG A 108 -20.95 6.59 4.63
CA ARG A 108 -19.73 7.03 5.36
C ARG A 108 -18.83 8.01 4.62
N THR A 109 -18.33 8.98 5.40
CA THR A 109 -17.16 9.84 5.15
C THR A 109 -16.06 9.46 6.16
N GLY A 110 -14.83 9.20 5.69
CA GLY A 110 -13.58 9.26 6.47
C GLY A 110 -13.31 8.16 7.52
N CYS A 111 -12.08 7.63 7.53
CA CYS A 111 -11.48 6.69 8.51
C CYS A 111 -11.81 5.18 8.44
N GLY A 112 -12.68 4.67 7.56
CA GLY A 112 -12.88 3.22 7.38
C GLY A 112 -13.49 2.46 8.57
N VAL A 113 -13.59 3.06 9.75
CA VAL A 113 -14.15 2.47 10.99
C VAL A 113 -15.40 3.21 11.48
N CYS A 114 -15.66 4.44 11.05
CA CYS A 114 -16.79 5.25 11.52
C CYS A 114 -18.09 4.98 10.74
N GLY A 115 -19.06 4.22 11.32
CA GLY A 115 -20.38 3.84 10.71
C GLY A 115 -20.65 2.33 10.44
N LEU A 116 -20.14 1.41 11.28
CA LEU A 116 -20.21 -0.05 11.10
C LEU A 116 -21.37 -0.35 12.00
N GLU A 117 -22.45 -0.88 11.45
CA GLU A 117 -23.72 -0.97 12.18
C GLU A 117 -23.61 -1.93 13.38
N GLN A 118 -22.67 -2.87 13.33
CA GLN A 118 -22.39 -3.83 14.40
C GLN A 118 -20.89 -3.85 14.73
N ILE A 119 -20.56 -3.94 16.02
CA ILE A 119 -19.19 -4.17 16.51
C ILE A 119 -18.59 -5.46 15.89
N ASN A 120 -19.43 -6.43 15.56
CA ASN A 120 -19.00 -7.69 14.95
C ASN A 120 -18.53 -7.54 13.51
N ASP A 121 -18.96 -6.49 12.79
CA ASP A 121 -18.50 -6.23 11.43
C ASP A 121 -17.10 -5.57 11.41
N VAL A 122 -16.61 -5.14 12.58
CA VAL A 122 -15.22 -4.66 12.76
C VAL A 122 -14.24 -5.83 12.70
N ILE A 123 -14.64 -7.01 13.18
CA ILE A 123 -13.78 -8.18 13.28
C ILE A 123 -14.04 -9.07 12.07
N ARG A 124 -13.21 -8.94 11.04
CA ARG A 124 -13.20 -9.91 9.94
C ARG A 124 -12.78 -11.27 10.52
N PRO A 125 -13.53 -12.36 10.27
CA PRO A 125 -13.10 -13.69 10.67
C PRO A 125 -11.85 -14.06 9.86
N VAL A 126 -10.68 -13.95 10.49
CA VAL A 126 -9.39 -14.34 9.91
C VAL A 126 -9.22 -15.85 10.08
N LYS A 127 -8.90 -16.55 8.99
CA LYS A 127 -8.57 -17.98 9.06
C LYS A 127 -7.26 -18.15 9.84
N PRO A 128 -7.21 -18.98 10.88
CA PRO A 128 -5.96 -19.28 11.57
C PRO A 128 -4.91 -19.81 10.59
N LEU A 129 -3.72 -19.21 10.61
CA LEU A 129 -2.60 -19.65 9.78
C LEU A 129 -1.88 -20.83 10.45
N PRO A 130 -1.47 -21.86 9.69
CA PRO A 130 -0.63 -22.92 10.22
C PRO A 130 0.78 -22.37 10.50
N ARG A 131 1.40 -22.81 11.60
CA ARG A 131 2.80 -22.49 11.91
C ARG A 131 3.74 -23.18 10.93
N THR A 132 3.97 -22.53 9.80
CA THR A 132 4.72 -23.06 8.64
C THR A 132 5.97 -22.24 8.35
N ALA A 133 6.14 -21.11 9.01
CA ALA A 133 7.24 -20.18 8.81
C ALA A 133 8.08 -20.03 10.09
N THR A 134 9.40 -19.97 9.91
CA THR A 134 10.37 -19.55 10.93
C THR A 134 11.30 -18.53 10.29
N PHE A 135 11.74 -17.55 11.07
CA PHE A 135 12.70 -16.54 10.63
C PHE A 135 13.87 -16.51 11.60
N ASP A 136 15.08 -16.70 11.08
CA ASP A 136 16.29 -16.60 11.90
C ASP A 136 16.67 -15.13 12.11
N LEU A 137 16.71 -14.69 13.37
CA LEU A 137 17.01 -13.31 13.74
C LEU A 137 18.40 -12.85 13.29
N GLN A 138 19.34 -13.77 12.99
CA GLN A 138 20.63 -13.39 12.42
C GLN A 138 20.50 -12.69 11.06
N HIS A 139 19.37 -12.85 10.38
CA HIS A 139 19.08 -12.21 9.09
C HIS A 139 18.36 -10.87 9.22
N LEU A 140 17.97 -10.46 10.44
CA LEU A 140 17.19 -9.24 10.67
C LEU A 140 17.92 -7.96 10.24
N ASP A 141 19.19 -7.80 10.62
CA ASP A 141 19.96 -6.59 10.29
C ASP A 141 20.09 -6.38 8.78
N ARG A 142 20.27 -7.47 8.03
CA ARG A 142 20.29 -7.45 6.56
C ARG A 142 18.94 -7.00 6.00
N ALA A 143 17.84 -7.54 6.54
CA ALA A 143 16.50 -7.18 6.11
C ALA A 143 16.17 -5.71 6.40
N LEU A 144 16.55 -5.20 7.57
CA LEU A 144 16.39 -3.78 7.93
C LEU A 144 17.21 -2.86 7.02
N ALA A 145 18.45 -3.25 6.68
CA ALA A 145 19.26 -2.50 5.74
C ALA A 145 18.62 -2.45 4.34
N ALA A 146 18.05 -3.57 3.87
CA ALA A 146 17.33 -3.62 2.59
C ALA A 146 16.06 -2.76 2.60
N MET A 147 15.32 -2.74 3.70
CA MET A 147 14.14 -1.88 3.87
C MET A 147 14.49 -0.40 3.84
N LYS A 148 15.59 -0.02 4.48
CA LYS A 148 16.08 1.35 4.40
C LYS A 148 16.46 1.72 2.97
N ALA A 149 17.18 0.83 2.27
CA ALA A 149 17.58 1.07 0.89
C ALA A 149 16.40 1.16 -0.11
N CYS A 150 15.22 0.66 0.25
CA CYS A 150 14.01 0.81 -0.55
C CYS A 150 13.37 2.20 -0.46
N GLN A 151 13.67 2.97 0.59
CA GLN A 151 13.02 4.25 0.88
C GLN A 151 13.70 5.42 0.17
N LEU A 152 13.60 5.45 -1.16
CA LEU A 152 14.25 6.48 -1.97
C LEU A 152 13.67 7.87 -1.69
N VAL A 153 12.36 7.98 -1.52
CA VAL A 153 11.68 9.25 -1.20
C VAL A 153 11.90 9.60 0.27
N GLY A 154 11.87 8.62 1.15
CA GLY A 154 12.08 8.75 2.60
C GLY A 154 13.48 9.20 2.95
N ASP A 155 14.48 8.74 2.20
CA ASP A 155 15.88 9.18 2.37
C ASP A 155 16.04 10.69 2.13
N VAL A 156 15.20 11.30 1.28
CA VAL A 156 15.27 12.75 0.98
C VAL A 156 14.19 13.58 1.69
N THR A 157 13.06 12.99 2.09
CA THR A 157 11.92 13.73 2.70
C THR A 157 11.65 13.38 4.15
N GLY A 158 12.05 12.20 4.61
CA GLY A 158 11.69 11.64 5.92
C GLY A 158 10.18 11.43 6.13
N CYS A 159 9.38 11.42 5.06
CA CYS A 159 7.91 11.48 5.12
C CYS A 159 7.23 10.23 4.54
N THR A 160 7.91 9.10 4.51
CA THR A 160 7.39 7.84 3.98
C THR A 160 7.58 6.70 4.97
N HIS A 161 6.84 5.62 4.72
CA HIS A 161 6.96 4.32 5.35
C HIS A 161 7.39 3.30 4.30
N ALA A 162 8.00 2.21 4.74
CA ALA A 162 8.22 1.04 3.89
C ALA A 162 7.67 -0.24 4.52
N ALA A 163 7.27 -1.15 3.64
CA ALA A 163 6.93 -2.51 3.99
C ALA A 163 7.69 -3.46 3.06
N CYS A 164 8.37 -4.44 3.65
CA CYS A 164 9.06 -5.46 2.88
C CYS A 164 8.54 -6.86 3.22
N LEU A 165 8.45 -7.69 2.19
CA LEU A 165 8.28 -9.13 2.29
C LEU A 165 9.65 -9.81 2.23
N LEU A 166 9.90 -10.69 3.19
CA LEU A 166 11.18 -11.39 3.35
C LEU A 166 11.02 -12.89 3.15
N ASP A 167 12.04 -13.53 2.59
CA ASP A 167 12.21 -14.98 2.65
C ASP A 167 12.78 -15.43 4.02
N ASP A 168 12.92 -16.74 4.21
CA ASP A 168 13.45 -17.37 5.43
C ASP A 168 14.96 -17.12 5.66
N HIS A 169 15.66 -16.57 4.66
CA HIS A 169 17.07 -16.20 4.72
C HIS A 169 17.29 -14.68 4.81
N GLY A 170 16.21 -13.90 4.99
CA GLY A 170 16.23 -12.43 5.04
C GLY A 170 16.52 -11.75 3.70
N GLY A 171 16.35 -12.47 2.59
CA GLY A 171 16.25 -11.89 1.26
C GLY A 171 14.93 -11.16 1.08
N THR A 172 14.97 -10.00 0.43
CA THR A 172 13.78 -9.21 0.13
C THR A 172 13.11 -9.74 -1.14
N ILE A 173 11.89 -10.26 -0.99
CA ILE A 173 11.04 -10.71 -2.10
C ILE A 173 10.42 -9.51 -2.81
N GLY A 174 9.98 -8.52 -2.02
CA GLY A 174 9.45 -7.26 -2.49
C GLY A 174 9.55 -6.24 -1.37
N CYS A 175 9.78 -4.98 -1.71
CA CYS A 175 9.70 -3.89 -0.76
C CYS A 175 9.12 -2.67 -1.44
N MET A 176 8.19 -2.01 -0.75
CA MET A 176 7.45 -0.88 -1.27
C MET A 176 7.49 0.26 -0.26
N GLU A 177 7.52 1.47 -0.79
CA GLU A 177 7.55 2.72 -0.04
C GLU A 177 6.27 3.52 -0.36
N ASP A 178 5.68 4.15 0.64
CA ASP A 178 4.56 5.08 0.45
C ASP A 178 4.46 6.10 1.60
N VAL A 179 3.77 7.22 1.41
CA VAL A 179 3.42 8.17 2.49
C VAL A 179 2.52 7.51 3.54
N GLY A 180 1.61 6.64 3.11
CA GLY A 180 0.70 5.89 3.96
C GLY A 180 1.21 4.47 4.25
N ARG A 181 1.41 4.13 5.53
CA ARG A 181 1.85 2.78 5.94
C ARG A 181 0.97 1.62 5.42
N HIS A 182 -0.34 1.84 5.27
CA HIS A 182 -1.24 0.80 4.75
C HIS A 182 -1.07 0.61 3.24
N VAL A 183 -0.81 1.70 2.51
CA VAL A 183 -0.52 1.65 1.07
C VAL A 183 0.82 0.96 0.84
N ALA A 184 1.84 1.28 1.64
CA ALA A 184 3.13 0.60 1.60
C ALA A 184 2.97 -0.91 1.86
N LEU A 185 2.21 -1.30 2.91
CA LEU A 185 1.91 -2.70 3.16
C LEU A 185 1.20 -3.35 1.98
N ASP A 186 0.07 -2.79 1.55
CA ASP A 186 -0.76 -3.38 0.51
C ASP A 186 0.09 -3.61 -0.74
N SER A 187 0.81 -2.59 -1.19
CA SER A 187 1.69 -2.67 -2.36
C SER A 187 2.73 -3.80 -2.23
N SER A 188 3.28 -4.04 -1.04
CA SER A 188 4.26 -5.10 -0.81
C SER A 188 3.71 -6.53 -0.97
N LEU A 189 2.38 -6.69 -1.02
CA LEU A 189 1.72 -8.00 -1.21
C LEU A 189 1.68 -8.44 -2.67
N GLU A 190 1.74 -7.51 -3.65
CA GLU A 190 1.69 -7.86 -5.07
C GLU A 190 2.84 -8.77 -5.50
N PRO A 191 4.12 -8.49 -5.15
CA PRO A 191 5.23 -9.36 -5.53
C PRO A 191 5.06 -10.80 -5.02
N ALA A 192 4.42 -10.96 -3.85
CA ALA A 192 4.08 -12.25 -3.27
C ALA A 192 3.02 -13.01 -4.06
N ALA A 193 2.07 -12.29 -4.66
CA ALA A 193 0.98 -12.88 -5.44
C ALA A 193 1.45 -13.38 -6.81
N CYS A 194 2.52 -12.79 -7.35
CA CYS A 194 3.19 -13.25 -8.57
C CYS A 194 4.21 -14.37 -8.28
N ALA A 195 4.79 -14.40 -7.08
CA ALA A 195 5.63 -15.51 -6.62
C ALA A 195 4.76 -16.75 -6.31
N LEU A 196 5.23 -17.94 -6.72
CA LEU A 196 4.52 -19.23 -6.58
C LEU A 196 3.85 -19.43 -5.19
N PRO A 197 2.77 -20.24 -5.07
CA PRO A 197 1.93 -20.37 -3.86
C PRO A 197 2.61 -20.78 -2.54
N ARG A 198 3.93 -21.03 -2.55
CA ARG A 198 4.73 -21.49 -1.42
C ARG A 198 5.42 -20.37 -0.62
N LEU A 199 5.46 -19.13 -1.11
CA LEU A 199 6.25 -18.05 -0.50
C LEU A 199 5.48 -17.13 0.46
N LEU A 200 4.18 -17.35 0.68
CA LEU A 200 3.38 -16.58 1.65
C LEU A 200 3.71 -16.89 3.13
N SER A 201 4.87 -17.51 3.40
CA SER A 201 5.47 -17.67 4.72
C SER A 201 6.31 -16.47 5.16
N GLY A 202 6.45 -15.43 4.33
CA GLY A 202 7.29 -14.28 4.62
C GLY A 202 6.82 -13.46 5.84
N THR A 203 7.78 -12.96 6.60
CA THR A 203 7.51 -12.03 7.72
C THR A 203 7.45 -10.60 7.16
N ALA A 204 6.36 -9.89 7.41
CA ALA A 204 6.28 -8.46 7.13
C ALA A 204 7.00 -7.68 8.24
N ALA A 205 8.05 -6.96 7.88
CA ALA A 205 8.71 -6.00 8.78
C ALA A 205 8.17 -4.58 8.50
N TRP A 206 8.03 -3.78 9.56
CA TRP A 206 7.42 -2.46 9.54
C TRP A 206 8.32 -1.47 10.29
N CYS A 207 8.43 -0.22 9.80
CA CYS A 207 9.04 0.91 10.53
C CYS A 207 8.10 2.13 10.48
#